data_AF-A0AAN7D5I2-F1
#
_entry.id   AF-A0AAN7D5I2-F1
#
_cell.length_a   1.000
_cell.length_b   1.000
_cell.length_c   1.000
_cell.angle_alpha   90.00
_cell.angle_beta   90.00
_cell.angle_gamma   90.00
#
_symmetry.space_group_name_H-M   'P 1'
#
loop_
_entity.id
_entity.type
_entity.pdbx_description
1 polymer ?
#
loop_
_entity_poly.entity_id
_entity_poly.type
_entity_poly.pdbx_seq_one_letter_code
_entity_poly.pdbx_strand_id
1 'polypeptide(L)'
;MESKRELPTRHNFLTEAVQSYLESKNATTGPTFDMRTILTVTSDASSIQHFEYHENPAQEPPSIIEHMPHVKVIEPIISAKKTKKAVIVDDDIIDDEYYLKRHRRHELDEKKQKNREKERLKHGYYQQKQLVERIKTMDKNLLRSIVSSIRHRTHKNEDMSEEEEEKYLEDLHTSLLREAQEHLDRYETLGIGKSEEEPDQAAAMDQTPTISDEFTQALKTEEKLQRQRQIRSFSGRAVFTGAVASARGSRRSTRNIIAFGQLLPPFEIVEFELPKAWLENKN
;
A
#
# COMPACT_ATOMS: atom_id res chain seq x y z
N MET A 1 -24.66 -25.61 -27.06
CA MET A 1 -23.92 -26.01 -25.84
C MET A 1 -23.93 -24.81 -24.92
N GLU A 2 -24.76 -24.84 -23.88
CA GLU A 2 -24.85 -23.75 -22.91
C GLU A 2 -23.63 -23.80 -21.98
N SER A 3 -22.77 -22.78 -22.06
CA SER A 3 -21.69 -22.57 -21.11
C SER A 3 -22.31 -22.30 -19.74
N LYS A 4 -22.28 -23.29 -18.85
CA LYS A 4 -22.70 -23.11 -17.46
C LYS A 4 -21.83 -22.02 -16.85
N ARG A 5 -22.46 -20.91 -16.42
CA ARG A 5 -21.77 -19.84 -15.70
C ARG A 5 -21.35 -20.39 -14.34
N GLU A 6 -20.07 -20.64 -14.18
CA GLU A 6 -19.52 -21.15 -12.94
C GLU A 6 -19.50 -20.07 -11.85
N LEU A 7 -19.86 -20.45 -10.64
CA LEU A 7 -19.88 -19.54 -9.49
C LEU A 7 -18.45 -19.14 -9.12
N PRO A 8 -18.21 -17.86 -8.74
CA PRO A 8 -16.91 -17.42 -8.25
C PRO A 8 -16.42 -18.30 -7.10
N THR A 9 -15.14 -18.67 -7.10
CA THR A 9 -14.52 -19.35 -5.96
C THR A 9 -14.71 -18.50 -4.72
N ARG A 10 -15.05 -19.12 -3.60
CA ARG A 10 -15.04 -18.41 -2.32
C ARG A 10 -13.64 -17.85 -2.10
N HIS A 11 -13.54 -16.52 -2.03
CA HIS A 11 -12.29 -15.79 -1.85
C HIS A 11 -11.67 -16.19 -0.51
N ASN A 12 -10.74 -17.15 -0.55
CA ASN A 12 -9.98 -17.59 0.61
C ASN A 12 -8.50 -17.42 0.27
N PHE A 13 -7.73 -16.88 1.21
CA PHE A 13 -6.29 -16.64 1.04
C PHE A 13 -5.54 -17.88 0.55
N LEU A 14 -5.97 -19.08 0.98
CA LEU A 14 -5.36 -20.33 0.57
C LEU A 14 -5.62 -20.68 -0.90
N THR A 15 -6.84 -20.44 -1.40
CA THR A 15 -7.16 -20.71 -2.81
C THR A 15 -6.40 -19.75 -3.73
N GLU A 16 -6.20 -18.50 -3.29
CA GLU A 16 -5.40 -17.51 -4.02
C GLU A 16 -3.91 -17.89 -4.04
N ALA A 17 -3.36 -18.39 -2.92
CA ALA A 17 -1.98 -18.86 -2.88
C ALA A 17 -1.76 -20.06 -3.81
N VAL A 18 -2.65 -21.06 -3.79
CA VAL A 18 -2.57 -22.22 -4.70
C VAL A 18 -2.76 -21.79 -6.15
N GLN A 19 -3.70 -20.88 -6.42
CA GLN A 19 -3.93 -20.35 -7.76
C GLN A 19 -2.71 -19.57 -8.27
N SER A 20 -2.17 -18.63 -7.49
CA SER A 20 -0.98 -17.85 -7.84
C SER A 20 0.23 -18.75 -8.10
N TYR A 21 0.41 -19.80 -7.30
CA TYR A 21 1.47 -20.78 -7.53
C TYR A 21 1.27 -21.53 -8.86
N LEU A 22 0.07 -22.04 -9.12
CA LEU A 22 -0.23 -22.75 -10.36
C LEU A 22 -0.14 -21.84 -11.59
N GLU A 23 -0.57 -20.59 -11.46
CA GLU A 23 -0.41 -19.56 -12.48
C GLU A 23 1.07 -19.22 -12.69
N SER A 24 1.89 -19.10 -11.64
CA SER A 24 3.33 -18.86 -11.78
C SER A 24 4.07 -19.99 -12.50
N LYS A 25 3.65 -21.24 -12.30
CA LYS A 25 4.19 -22.40 -13.03
C LYS A 25 3.74 -22.47 -14.49
N ASN A 26 2.53 -21.99 -14.78
CA ASN A 26 1.98 -21.96 -16.13
C ASN A 26 2.27 -20.65 -16.86
N ALA A 27 2.73 -19.62 -16.16
CA ALA A 27 3.25 -18.39 -16.71
C ALA A 27 4.55 -18.77 -17.41
N THR A 28 4.41 -19.15 -18.68
CA THR A 28 5.48 -19.22 -19.66
C THR A 28 6.39 -18.03 -19.38
N THR A 29 7.65 -18.32 -19.05
CA THR A 29 8.72 -17.34 -18.95
C THR A 29 8.62 -16.40 -20.13
N GLY A 30 8.01 -15.23 -19.93
CA GLY A 30 8.09 -14.15 -20.90
C GLY A 30 9.57 -13.84 -21.14
N PRO A 31 9.93 -13.26 -22.29
CA PRO A 31 11.31 -12.90 -22.54
C PRO A 31 11.81 -12.02 -21.39
N THR A 32 12.77 -12.53 -20.63
CA THR A 32 13.46 -11.76 -19.59
C THR A 32 14.26 -10.68 -20.30
N PHE A 33 13.78 -9.44 -20.23
CA PHE A 33 14.50 -8.28 -20.74
C PHE A 33 15.75 -8.08 -19.86
N ASP A 34 16.92 -8.38 -20.44
CA ASP A 34 18.21 -8.10 -19.81
C ASP A 34 18.62 -6.65 -20.12
N MET A 35 19.63 -6.12 -19.42
CA MET A 35 20.19 -4.79 -19.69
C MET A 35 20.70 -4.63 -21.13
N ARG A 36 20.87 -5.72 -21.87
CA ARG A 36 21.29 -5.73 -23.28
C ARG A 36 20.13 -5.82 -24.27
N THR A 37 18.88 -5.91 -23.81
CA THR A 37 17.73 -6.04 -24.71
C THR A 37 17.33 -4.67 -25.27
N ILE A 38 17.48 -4.50 -26.58
CA ILE A 38 17.05 -3.29 -27.30
C ILE A 38 15.61 -3.50 -27.78
N LEU A 39 14.70 -2.65 -27.31
CA LEU A 39 13.30 -2.62 -27.74
C LEU A 39 13.13 -1.61 -28.87
N THR A 40 13.00 -2.09 -30.10
CA THR A 40 12.72 -1.23 -31.24
C THR A 40 11.22 -1.16 -31.48
N VAL A 41 10.60 0.01 -31.27
CA VAL A 41 9.18 0.24 -31.53
C VAL A 41 9.04 0.99 -32.86
N THR A 42 8.44 0.36 -33.86
CA THR A 42 8.20 0.98 -35.18
C THR A 42 6.71 0.99 -35.51
N SER A 43 6.27 2.02 -36.23
CA SER A 43 4.87 2.20 -36.67
C SER A 43 4.56 1.53 -38.01
N ASP A 44 5.57 1.01 -38.71
CA ASP A 44 5.45 0.45 -40.05
C ASP A 44 5.60 -1.08 -40.01
N ALA A 45 4.49 -1.79 -40.24
CA ALA A 45 4.43 -3.25 -40.19
C ALA A 45 5.26 -3.91 -41.32
N SER A 46 5.51 -3.17 -42.40
CA SER A 46 6.25 -3.63 -43.57
C SER A 46 7.73 -3.81 -43.26
N SER A 47 8.28 -3.01 -42.34
CA SER A 47 9.69 -3.07 -41.93
C SER A 47 10.03 -4.32 -41.11
N ILE A 48 9.03 -4.99 -40.54
CA ILE A 48 9.21 -6.20 -39.73
C ILE A 48 9.54 -7.42 -40.61
N GLN A 49 9.08 -7.43 -41.86
CA GLN A 49 9.29 -8.56 -42.78
C GLN A 49 10.73 -8.66 -43.31
N HIS A 50 11.55 -7.63 -43.13
CA HIS A 50 12.94 -7.58 -43.59
C HIS A 50 13.94 -7.42 -42.43
N PHE A 51 13.52 -7.74 -41.19
CA PHE A 51 14.42 -7.79 -40.06
C PHE A 51 15.31 -9.05 -40.16
N GLU A 52 16.41 -8.95 -40.90
CA GLU A 52 17.55 -9.84 -40.76
C GLU A 52 18.36 -9.45 -39.52
N TYR A 53 18.70 -10.42 -38.68
CA TYR A 53 19.59 -10.22 -37.54
C TYR A 53 20.99 -9.91 -38.08
N HIS A 54 21.31 -8.64 -38.29
CA HIS A 54 22.66 -8.24 -38.62
C HIS A 54 23.53 -8.34 -37.35
N GLU A 55 24.44 -9.31 -37.32
CA GLU A 55 25.59 -9.27 -36.41
C GLU A 55 26.32 -7.94 -36.63
N ASN A 56 26.39 -7.13 -35.57
CA ASN A 56 27.05 -5.83 -35.46
C ASN A 56 27.95 -5.47 -36.67
N PRO A 57 27.47 -4.68 -37.64
CA PRO A 57 28.40 -3.91 -38.44
C PRO A 57 29.11 -2.94 -37.48
N ALA A 58 30.43 -2.84 -37.65
CA ALA A 58 31.32 -2.03 -36.81
C ALA A 58 30.72 -0.65 -36.51
N GLN A 59 30.84 -0.23 -35.26
CA GLN A 59 30.44 1.09 -34.74
C GLN A 59 30.67 2.20 -35.77
N GLU A 60 29.59 2.70 -36.35
CA GLU A 60 29.61 4.04 -36.93
C GLU A 60 29.87 5.05 -35.81
N PRO A 61 30.68 6.10 -36.06
CA PRO A 61 30.98 7.09 -35.05
C PRO A 61 29.67 7.73 -34.57
N PRO A 62 29.49 7.92 -33.25
CA PRO A 62 28.27 8.50 -32.71
C PRO A 62 28.06 9.86 -33.35
N SER A 63 26.94 10.05 -34.04
CA SER A 63 26.46 11.38 -34.38
C SER A 63 26.21 12.09 -33.06
N ILE A 64 27.13 12.98 -32.70
CA ILE A 64 26.99 13.89 -31.57
C ILE A 64 25.82 14.79 -31.93
N ILE A 65 24.61 14.40 -31.50
CA ILE A 65 23.49 15.32 -31.41
C ILE A 65 23.88 16.23 -30.25
N GLU A 66 24.48 17.36 -30.61
CA GLU A 66 24.87 18.43 -29.70
C GLU A 66 23.59 19.03 -29.12
N HIS A 67 23.06 18.39 -28.08
CA HIS A 67 21.97 18.94 -27.28
C HIS A 67 22.53 20.11 -26.48
N MET A 68 22.65 21.28 -27.11
CA MET A 68 22.97 22.53 -26.42
C MET A 68 21.83 22.82 -25.42
N PRO A 69 22.08 22.77 -24.11
CA PRO A 69 21.07 23.11 -23.12
C PRO A 69 20.77 24.60 -23.24
N HIS A 70 19.55 24.94 -23.67
CA HIS A 70 19.08 26.32 -23.70
C HIS A 70 18.66 26.73 -22.30
N VAL A 71 19.62 27.21 -21.50
CA VAL A 71 19.35 27.80 -20.19
C VAL A 71 18.83 29.22 -20.41
N LYS A 72 17.50 29.39 -20.37
CA LYS A 72 16.89 30.72 -20.23
C LYS A 72 16.86 31.05 -18.74
N VAL A 73 17.68 32.00 -18.33
CA VAL A 73 17.60 32.58 -16.98
C VAL A 73 16.28 33.34 -16.90
N ILE A 74 15.31 32.77 -16.18
CA ILE A 74 14.04 33.43 -15.90
C ILE A 74 14.34 34.47 -14.83
N GLU A 75 14.38 35.74 -15.22
CA GLU A 75 14.43 36.83 -14.24
C GLU A 75 13.16 36.78 -13.38
N PRO A 76 13.28 36.81 -12.05
CA PRO A 76 12.13 36.76 -11.17
C PRO A 76 11.26 37.99 -11.45
N ILE A 77 10.04 37.76 -11.93
CA ILE A 77 9.03 38.80 -12.07
C ILE A 77 8.65 39.20 -10.64
N ILE A 78 9.30 40.25 -10.13
CA ILE A 78 8.95 40.89 -8.87
C ILE A 78 7.57 41.51 -9.09
N SER A 79 6.51 40.77 -8.80
CA SER A 79 5.16 41.32 -8.83
C SER A 79 5.10 42.39 -7.72
N ALA A 80 5.10 43.66 -8.13
CA ALA A 80 5.03 44.80 -7.23
C ALA A 80 3.62 44.90 -6.61
N LYS A 81 3.29 43.99 -5.70
CA LYS A 81 2.20 44.21 -4.73
C LYS A 81 2.77 44.99 -3.55
N LYS A 82 2.66 46.30 -3.69
CA LYS A 82 2.90 47.32 -2.66
C LYS A 82 2.33 46.89 -1.31
N THR A 83 3.21 46.57 -0.36
CA THR A 83 2.96 46.85 1.05
C THR A 83 4.13 47.70 1.56
N LYS A 84 3.78 48.90 2.01
CA LYS A 84 4.69 49.89 2.58
C LYS A 84 5.24 49.37 3.91
N LYS A 85 6.50 48.92 3.94
CA LYS A 85 7.47 49.24 5.01
C LYS A 85 8.86 48.77 4.54
N ALA A 86 9.56 49.65 3.83
CA ALA A 86 10.99 49.49 3.59
C ALA A 86 11.71 49.85 4.89
N VAL A 87 12.05 48.84 5.68
CA VAL A 87 13.21 48.88 6.58
C VAL A 87 14.24 48.02 5.88
N ILE A 88 15.32 48.65 5.46
CA ILE A 88 16.54 47.99 5.01
C ILE A 88 17.07 47.25 6.24
N VAL A 89 16.97 45.92 6.26
CA VAL A 89 17.80 45.07 7.12
C VAL A 89 18.41 44.03 6.21
N ASP A 90 19.73 44.13 6.12
CA ASP A 90 20.67 43.25 5.46
C ASP A 90 20.82 41.94 6.29
N ASP A 91 19.69 41.28 6.60
CA ASP A 91 19.66 39.99 7.29
C ASP A 91 18.54 39.13 6.67
N ASP A 92 18.89 38.36 5.64
CA ASP A 92 18.18 37.12 5.27
C ASP A 92 18.32 36.04 6.37
N ILE A 93 18.35 36.44 7.64
CA ILE A 93 18.27 35.55 8.78
C ILE A 93 16.80 35.19 8.95
N ILE A 94 16.38 34.21 8.15
CA ILE A 94 15.11 33.54 8.37
C ILE A 94 15.22 32.84 9.73
N ASP A 95 14.43 33.33 10.69
CA ASP A 95 14.38 32.79 12.04
C ASP A 95 14.04 31.29 12.06
N ASP A 96 14.76 30.52 12.88
CA ASP A 96 14.59 29.07 13.00
C ASP A 96 13.15 28.71 13.40
N GLU A 97 12.49 29.56 14.18
CA GLU A 97 11.09 29.36 14.58
C GLU A 97 10.15 29.33 13.36
N TYR A 98 10.41 30.16 12.35
CA TYR A 98 9.63 30.18 11.11
C TYR A 98 9.84 28.89 10.30
N TYR A 99 11.08 28.42 10.17
CA TYR A 99 11.38 27.14 9.52
C TYR A 99 10.74 25.96 10.25
N LEU A 100 10.91 25.87 11.57
CA LEU A 100 10.31 24.81 12.40
C LEU A 100 8.79 24.78 12.23
N LYS A 101 8.12 25.93 12.26
CA LYS A 101 6.66 26.01 12.10
C LYS A 101 6.20 25.55 10.71
N ARG A 102 6.97 25.86 9.66
CA ARG A 102 6.71 25.41 8.29
C ARG A 102 6.91 23.91 8.12
N HIS A 103 7.99 23.36 8.67
CA HIS A 103 8.37 21.95 8.52
C HIS A 103 7.61 21.01 9.43
N ARG A 104 7.15 21.46 10.60
CA ARG A 104 6.44 20.64 11.60
C ARG A 104 5.25 19.87 11.02
N ARG A 105 4.48 20.47 10.10
CA ARG A 105 3.35 19.78 9.47
C ARG A 105 3.83 18.64 8.56
N HIS A 106 4.83 18.92 7.71
CA HIS A 106 5.40 17.92 6.80
C HIS A 106 6.07 16.78 7.56
N GLU A 107 6.80 17.09 8.62
CA GLU A 107 7.43 16.11 9.50
C GLU A 107 6.39 15.19 10.16
N LEU A 108 5.27 15.74 10.67
CA LEU A 108 4.18 14.95 11.23
C LEU A 108 3.48 14.08 10.18
N ASP A 109 3.27 14.61 8.98
CA ASP A 109 2.64 13.87 7.89
C ASP A 109 3.55 12.72 7.42
N GLU A 110 4.87 12.95 7.29
CA GLU A 110 5.86 11.91 6.97
C GLU A 110 5.92 10.85 8.07
N LYS A 111 5.95 11.27 9.35
CA LYS A 111 5.89 10.34 10.49
C LYS A 111 4.63 9.49 10.48
N LYS A 112 3.48 10.09 10.15
CA LYS A 112 2.21 9.38 10.03
C LYS A 112 2.22 8.40 8.85
N GLN A 113 2.81 8.77 7.73
CA GLN A 113 2.98 7.87 6.59
C GLN A 113 3.89 6.68 6.95
N LYS A 114 5.06 6.94 7.54
CA LYS A 114 5.97 5.89 8.04
C LYS A 114 5.27 4.94 9.02
N ASN A 115 4.45 5.46 9.93
CA ASN A 115 3.68 4.63 10.85
C ASN A 115 2.64 3.75 10.14
N ARG A 116 1.94 4.28 9.13
CA ARG A 116 0.99 3.50 8.33
C ARG A 116 1.68 2.39 7.55
N GLU A 117 2.83 2.67 6.97
CA GLU A 117 3.64 1.67 6.26
C GLU A 117 4.17 0.62 7.23
N LYS A 118 4.69 1.01 8.40
CA LYS A 118 5.11 0.09 9.47
C LYS A 118 3.96 -0.82 9.91
N GLU A 119 2.77 -0.28 10.13
CA GLU A 119 1.58 -1.05 10.51
C GLU A 119 1.13 -1.99 9.38
N ARG A 120 1.10 -1.51 8.13
CA ARG A 120 0.77 -2.33 6.96
C ARG A 120 1.74 -3.50 6.81
N LEU A 121 3.03 -3.26 7.01
CA LEU A 121 4.07 -4.28 6.94
C LEU A 121 3.95 -5.30 8.08
N LYS A 122 3.71 -4.86 9.32
CA LYS A 122 3.44 -5.74 10.46
C LYS A 122 2.20 -6.60 10.24
N HIS A 123 1.13 -6.02 9.71
CA HIS A 123 -0.08 -6.75 9.37
C HIS A 123 0.18 -7.79 8.27
N GLY A 124 0.94 -7.42 7.23
CA GLY A 124 1.39 -8.35 6.18
C GLY A 124 2.20 -9.52 6.74
N TYR A 125 3.19 -9.24 7.60
CA TYR A 125 3.95 -10.28 8.30
C TYR A 125 3.06 -11.23 9.10
N TYR A 126 2.11 -10.68 9.86
CA TYR A 126 1.17 -11.47 10.65
C TYR A 126 0.32 -12.39 9.76
N GLN A 127 -0.21 -11.87 8.64
CA GLN A 127 -0.98 -12.67 7.69
C GLN A 127 -0.12 -13.77 7.07
N GLN A 128 1.11 -13.46 6.68
CA GLN A 128 2.04 -14.44 6.12
C GLN A 128 2.37 -15.54 7.12
N LYS A 129 2.61 -15.18 8.38
CA LYS A 129 2.84 -16.15 9.46
C LYS A 129 1.64 -17.08 9.65
N GLN A 130 0.42 -16.54 9.65
CA GLN A 130 -0.80 -17.34 9.71
C GLN A 130 -0.96 -18.26 8.50
N LEU A 131 -0.58 -17.79 7.30
CA LEU A 131 -0.59 -18.61 6.09
C LEU A 131 0.38 -19.78 6.20
N VAL A 132 1.62 -19.54 6.64
CA VAL A 132 2.63 -20.59 6.86
C VAL A 132 2.12 -21.64 7.84
N GLU A 133 1.59 -21.23 8.99
CA GLU A 133 1.02 -22.16 9.97
C GLU A 133 -0.15 -22.95 9.41
N ARG A 134 -1.02 -22.30 8.63
CA ARG A 134 -2.15 -22.97 7.98
C ARG A 134 -1.71 -24.00 6.94
N ILE A 135 -0.69 -23.69 6.13
CA ILE A 135 -0.14 -24.63 5.14
C ILE A 135 0.53 -25.81 5.84
N LYS A 136 1.29 -25.57 6.93
CA LYS A 136 1.90 -26.63 7.73
C LYS A 136 0.86 -27.64 8.24
N THR A 137 -0.27 -27.15 8.75
CA THR A 137 -1.35 -28.02 9.28
C THR A 137 -2.42 -28.35 8.22
N MET A 138 -2.15 -28.13 6.94
CA MET A 138 -3.14 -28.34 5.88
C MET A 138 -3.31 -29.82 5.57
N ASP A 139 -4.55 -30.29 5.57
CA ASP A 139 -4.89 -31.65 5.16
C ASP A 139 -4.71 -31.84 3.65
N LYS A 140 -4.12 -32.97 3.24
CA LYS A 140 -3.95 -33.36 1.84
C LYS A 140 -5.27 -33.38 1.06
N ASN A 141 -6.36 -33.82 1.69
CA ASN A 141 -7.70 -33.87 1.10
C ASN A 141 -8.26 -32.48 0.76
N LEU A 142 -7.97 -31.48 1.60
CA LEU A 142 -8.36 -30.10 1.36
C LEU A 142 -7.57 -29.53 0.17
N LEU A 143 -6.27 -29.79 0.12
CA LEU A 143 -5.42 -29.38 -1.00
C LEU A 143 -5.90 -30.02 -2.32
N ARG A 144 -6.19 -31.33 -2.31
CA ARG A 144 -6.77 -32.04 -3.46
C ARG A 144 -8.05 -31.37 -3.94
N SER A 145 -8.99 -31.10 -3.03
CA SER A 145 -10.25 -30.40 -3.37
C SER A 145 -10.04 -29.03 -4.02
N ILE A 146 -9.11 -28.23 -3.49
CA ILE A 146 -8.77 -26.90 -4.04
C ILE A 146 -8.15 -27.05 -5.43
N VAL A 147 -7.17 -27.94 -5.57
CA VAL A 147 -6.46 -28.18 -6.84
C VAL A 147 -7.41 -28.69 -7.91
N SER A 148 -8.29 -29.66 -7.59
CA SER A 148 -9.32 -30.13 -8.51
C SER A 148 -10.23 -28.98 -8.94
N SER A 149 -10.70 -28.15 -8.01
CA SER A 149 -11.55 -26.99 -8.34
C SER A 149 -10.86 -25.97 -9.24
N ILE A 150 -9.55 -25.77 -9.11
CA ILE A 150 -8.79 -24.83 -9.96
C ILE A 150 -8.50 -25.46 -11.32
N ARG A 151 -8.05 -26.72 -11.36
CA ARG A 151 -7.74 -27.45 -12.60
C ARG A 151 -8.95 -27.57 -13.53
N HIS A 152 -10.14 -27.80 -12.96
CA HIS A 152 -11.37 -27.88 -13.73
C HIS A 152 -11.68 -26.57 -14.48
N ARG A 153 -11.20 -25.42 -13.97
CA ARG A 153 -11.34 -24.10 -14.62
C ARG A 153 -10.27 -23.83 -15.66
N THR A 154 -9.06 -24.34 -15.46
CA THR A 154 -7.93 -24.11 -16.37
C THR A 154 -7.89 -25.08 -17.56
N HIS A 155 -8.96 -25.85 -17.79
CA HIS A 155 -9.14 -26.77 -18.93
C HIS A 155 -8.00 -27.77 -19.19
N LYS A 156 -7.23 -28.13 -18.15
CA LYS A 156 -6.13 -29.10 -18.25
C LYS A 156 -6.53 -30.39 -17.52
N ASN A 157 -7.32 -31.22 -18.20
CA ASN A 157 -7.63 -32.57 -17.74
C ASN A 157 -6.51 -33.49 -18.23
N GLU A 158 -5.43 -33.57 -17.47
CA GLU A 158 -4.47 -34.67 -17.61
C GLU A 158 -5.00 -35.82 -16.75
N ASP A 159 -5.31 -36.95 -17.38
CA ASP A 159 -5.63 -38.22 -16.71
C ASP A 159 -4.36 -38.73 -16.02
N MET A 160 -4.04 -38.14 -14.86
CA MET A 160 -2.94 -38.55 -13.99
C MET A 160 -3.36 -39.80 -13.22
N SER A 161 -2.44 -40.74 -13.06
CA SER A 161 -2.64 -41.87 -12.13
C SER A 161 -2.86 -41.36 -10.69
N GLU A 162 -3.60 -42.09 -9.86
CA GLU A 162 -3.82 -41.72 -8.44
C GLU A 162 -2.49 -41.55 -7.69
N GLU A 163 -1.50 -42.41 -7.98
CA GLU A 163 -0.16 -42.34 -7.39
C GLU A 163 0.62 -41.08 -7.84
N GLU A 164 0.46 -40.68 -9.10
CA GLU A 164 1.09 -39.47 -9.65
C GLU A 164 0.43 -38.21 -9.10
N GLU A 165 -0.89 -38.24 -8.90
CA GLU A 165 -1.64 -37.15 -8.29
C GLU A 165 -1.24 -36.96 -6.82
N GLU A 166 -1.09 -38.05 -6.06
CA GLU A 166 -0.65 -37.95 -4.67
C GLU A 166 0.76 -37.36 -4.56
N LYS A 167 1.71 -37.85 -5.38
CA LYS A 167 3.07 -37.29 -5.43
C LYS A 167 3.07 -35.82 -5.82
N TYR A 168 2.27 -35.45 -6.83
CA TYR A 168 2.13 -34.05 -7.24
C TYR A 168 1.59 -33.15 -6.12
N LEU A 169 0.62 -33.64 -5.34
CA LEU A 169 0.05 -32.90 -4.21
C LEU A 169 1.07 -32.72 -3.07
N GLU A 170 1.93 -33.71 -2.83
CA GLU A 170 3.03 -33.59 -1.87
C GLU A 170 4.09 -32.58 -2.33
N ASP A 171 4.50 -32.65 -3.60
CA ASP A 171 5.43 -31.69 -4.20
C ASP A 171 4.85 -30.26 -4.19
N LEU A 172 3.54 -30.14 -4.42
CA LEU A 172 2.82 -28.87 -4.34
C LEU A 172 2.78 -28.32 -2.90
N HIS A 173 2.44 -29.17 -1.93
CA HIS A 173 2.39 -28.79 -0.52
C HIS A 173 3.76 -28.29 -0.03
N THR A 174 4.81 -29.06 -0.29
CA THR A 174 6.18 -28.71 0.11
C THR A 174 6.67 -27.44 -0.57
N SER A 175 6.37 -27.26 -1.86
CA SER A 175 6.76 -26.04 -2.57
C SER A 175 5.98 -24.81 -2.09
N LEU A 176 4.67 -24.94 -1.83
CA LEU A 176 3.85 -23.85 -1.32
C LEU A 176 4.33 -23.41 0.07
N LEU A 177 4.67 -24.39 0.91
CA LEU A 177 5.23 -24.15 2.24
C LEU A 177 6.57 -23.44 2.16
N ARG A 178 7.46 -23.88 1.27
CA ARG A 178 8.77 -23.25 1.05
C ARG A 178 8.64 -21.80 0.59
N GLU A 179 7.79 -21.53 -0.39
CA GLU A 179 7.57 -20.16 -0.89
C GLU A 179 6.95 -19.28 0.20
N ALA A 180 5.97 -19.81 0.95
CA ALA A 180 5.38 -19.07 2.05
C ALA A 180 6.39 -18.74 3.16
N GLN A 181 7.33 -19.64 3.45
CA GLN A 181 8.45 -19.40 4.37
C GLN A 181 9.41 -18.35 3.81
N GLU A 182 9.79 -18.43 2.54
CA GLU A 182 10.67 -17.43 1.92
C GLU A 182 10.07 -16.01 2.01
N HIS A 183 8.77 -15.87 1.78
CA HIS A 183 8.07 -14.60 1.97
C HIS A 183 8.10 -14.12 3.42
N LEU A 184 7.96 -15.03 4.38
CA LEU A 184 8.08 -14.71 5.80
C LEU A 184 9.50 -14.23 6.13
N ASP A 185 10.52 -14.93 5.65
CA ASP A 185 11.94 -14.61 5.85
C ASP A 185 12.31 -13.24 5.27
N ARG A 186 11.71 -12.85 4.13
CA ARG A 186 11.87 -11.50 3.58
C ARG A 186 11.35 -10.41 4.53
N TYR A 187 10.22 -10.65 5.19
CA TYR A 187 9.72 -9.73 6.22
C TYR A 187 10.62 -9.68 7.45
N GLU A 188 11.23 -10.80 7.84
CA GLU A 188 12.18 -10.86 8.96
C GLU A 188 13.51 -10.16 8.63
N THR A 189 13.98 -10.29 7.40
CA THR A 189 15.15 -9.57 6.87
C THR A 189 14.92 -8.06 6.88
N LEU A 190 13.70 -7.62 6.60
CA LEU A 190 13.27 -6.22 6.75
C LEU A 190 13.11 -5.77 8.21
N GLY A 191 13.38 -6.64 9.19
CA GLY A 191 13.34 -6.31 10.61
C GLY A 191 11.92 -6.21 11.20
N ILE A 192 10.90 -6.69 10.50
CA ILE A 192 9.49 -6.54 10.93
C ILE A 192 9.12 -7.56 12.03
N GLY A 193 9.79 -8.71 12.04
CA GLY A 193 9.57 -9.81 13.00
C GLY A 193 10.44 -9.77 14.26
N LYS A 194 11.50 -8.95 14.28
CA LYS A 194 12.31 -8.74 15.48
C LYS A 194 11.52 -7.81 16.41
N SER A 195 11.04 -8.34 17.54
CA SER A 195 10.52 -7.50 18.60
C SER A 195 11.59 -6.48 18.97
N GLU A 196 11.22 -5.21 19.11
CA GLU A 196 12.07 -4.13 19.65
C GLU A 196 12.54 -4.41 21.12
N GLU A 197 12.35 -5.64 21.63
CA GLU A 197 12.66 -6.06 23.00
C GLU A 197 14.03 -6.76 23.14
N GLU A 198 14.72 -7.08 22.04
CA GLU A 198 16.14 -7.44 22.06
C GLU A 198 16.93 -6.33 21.36
N PRO A 199 17.19 -5.19 22.03
CA PRO A 199 18.32 -4.39 21.62
C PRO A 199 19.56 -5.29 21.80
N ASP A 200 20.31 -5.51 20.73
CA ASP A 200 21.65 -6.07 20.76
C ASP A 200 22.51 -5.28 21.76
N GLN A 201 22.48 -5.68 23.04
CA GLN A 201 23.29 -5.11 24.12
C GLN A 201 24.79 -5.32 23.88
N ALA A 202 25.17 -6.08 22.86
CA ALA A 202 26.56 -6.32 22.49
C ALA A 202 27.17 -5.26 21.56
N ALA A 203 26.36 -4.42 20.87
CA ALA A 203 26.88 -3.50 19.83
C ALA A 203 26.88 -2.01 20.21
N ALA A 204 26.35 -1.63 21.39
CA ALA A 204 26.23 -0.23 21.82
C ALA A 204 27.05 0.10 23.10
N MET A 205 28.08 -0.68 23.42
CA MET A 205 29.10 -0.28 24.42
C MET A 205 30.25 0.46 23.74
N ASP A 206 29.99 1.60 23.12
CA ASP A 206 30.92 2.72 23.23
C ASP A 206 30.25 4.02 22.76
N GLN A 207 30.30 5.03 23.64
CA GLN A 207 29.97 6.44 23.38
C GLN A 207 28.47 6.80 23.27
N THR A 208 27.79 6.87 24.42
CA THR A 208 26.78 7.91 24.62
C THR A 208 27.24 8.82 25.77
N PRO A 209 27.19 10.15 25.61
CA PRO A 209 27.41 11.04 26.73
C PRO A 209 26.28 10.82 27.74
N THR A 210 26.63 10.68 29.01
CA THR A 210 25.73 10.61 30.17
C THR A 210 24.69 11.73 30.11
N ILE A 211 23.53 11.45 29.52
CA ILE A 211 22.33 12.26 29.65
C ILE A 211 21.88 12.04 31.09
N SER A 212 22.02 13.08 31.91
CA SER A 212 21.71 13.09 33.33
C SER A 212 20.33 12.45 33.61
N ASP A 213 20.25 11.58 34.60
CA ASP A 213 19.01 10.95 35.09
C ASP A 213 17.88 11.96 35.39
N GLU A 214 18.23 13.22 35.63
CA GLU A 214 17.30 14.33 35.82
C GLU A 214 16.48 14.64 34.56
N PHE A 215 17.06 14.52 33.36
CA PHE A 215 16.38 14.81 32.10
C PHE A 215 15.38 13.70 31.73
N THR A 216 15.74 12.44 31.94
CA THR A 216 14.83 11.30 31.76
C THR A 216 13.70 11.30 32.78
N GLN A 217 13.95 11.74 34.02
CA GLN A 217 12.89 11.97 35.00
C GLN A 217 11.97 13.13 34.60
N ALA A 218 12.52 14.25 34.12
CA ALA A 218 11.73 15.39 33.64
C ALA A 218 10.77 14.98 32.51
N LEU A 219 11.26 14.23 31.51
CA LEU A 219 10.46 13.70 30.39
C LEU A 219 9.31 12.81 30.88
N LYS A 220 9.56 11.92 31.84
CA LYS A 220 8.52 11.05 32.43
C LYS A 220 7.48 11.86 33.21
N THR A 221 7.90 12.91 33.92
CA THR A 221 6.95 13.78 34.65
C THR A 221 6.07 14.60 33.71
N GLU A 222 6.63 15.09 32.60
CA GLU A 222 5.89 15.87 31.61
C GLU A 222 4.89 15.01 30.82
N GLU A 223 5.26 13.77 30.47
CA GLU A 223 4.33 12.83 29.83
C GLU A 223 3.13 12.52 30.74
N LYS A 224 3.38 12.35 32.05
CA LYS A 224 2.32 12.12 33.05
C LYS A 224 1.37 13.32 33.18
N LEU A 225 1.90 14.55 33.14
CA LEU A 225 1.10 15.78 33.15
C LEU A 225 0.27 15.95 31.88
N GLN A 226 0.81 15.61 30.71
CA GLN A 226 0.04 15.65 29.46
C GLN A 226 -1.15 14.68 29.47
N ARG A 227 -0.96 13.44 29.95
CA ARG A 227 -2.07 12.48 30.09
C ARG A 227 -3.15 12.99 31.04
N GLN A 228 -2.75 13.63 32.14
CA GLN A 228 -3.71 14.19 33.10
C GLN A 228 -4.51 15.37 32.51
N ARG A 229 -3.90 16.18 31.63
CA ARG A 229 -4.60 17.28 30.92
C ARG A 229 -5.61 16.77 29.90
N GLN A 230 -5.33 15.67 29.20
CA GLN A 230 -6.25 15.09 28.21
C GLN A 230 -7.53 14.50 28.83
N ILE A 231 -7.46 14.01 30.07
CA ILE A 231 -8.64 13.43 30.75
C ILE A 231 -9.59 14.53 31.24
N ARG A 232 -9.09 15.74 31.56
CA ARG A 232 -9.93 16.86 32.04
C ARG A 232 -10.73 17.58 30.95
N SER A 233 -10.36 17.46 29.68
CA SER A 233 -11.05 18.18 28.58
C SER A 233 -12.34 17.53 28.10
N PHE A 234 -12.73 16.35 28.63
CA PHE A 234 -13.95 15.64 28.20
C PHE A 234 -15.12 15.68 29.19
N SER A 235 -14.93 16.18 30.42
CA SER A 235 -15.99 16.14 31.46
C SER A 235 -16.70 17.48 31.71
N GLY A 236 -16.50 18.49 30.85
CA GLY A 236 -16.84 19.89 31.18
C GLY A 236 -17.73 20.63 30.17
N ARG A 237 -18.78 20.02 29.61
CA ARG A 237 -19.92 20.77 29.02
C ARG A 237 -21.12 19.86 28.71
N ALA A 238 -21.97 19.63 29.70
CA ALA A 238 -23.30 19.09 29.50
C ALA A 238 -24.30 19.90 30.33
N VAL A 239 -24.55 21.14 29.89
CA VAL A 239 -25.74 21.91 30.28
C VAL A 239 -26.17 22.73 29.06
N PHE A 240 -27.05 22.17 28.22
CA PHE A 240 -28.05 22.96 27.53
C PHE A 240 -29.28 22.10 27.22
N THR A 241 -30.34 22.48 27.94
CA THR A 241 -31.76 22.15 27.89
C THR A 241 -32.37 21.76 26.54
N GLY A 242 -33.31 20.81 26.57
CA GLY A 242 -34.47 20.78 25.65
C GLY A 242 -34.79 19.43 25.03
N ALA A 243 -35.94 18.87 25.43
CA ALA A 243 -36.63 17.70 24.90
C ALA A 243 -36.48 17.41 23.39
N VAL A 244 -36.38 16.15 22.97
CA VAL A 244 -37.51 15.28 22.55
C VAL A 244 -37.09 13.81 22.67
N ALA A 245 -37.98 12.98 23.18
CA ALA A 245 -37.82 11.53 23.29
C ALA A 245 -38.07 10.82 21.95
N SER A 246 -37.44 9.64 21.82
CA SER A 246 -37.80 8.53 20.93
C SER A 246 -37.41 8.64 19.45
N ALA A 247 -36.26 8.05 19.10
CA ALA A 247 -36.15 7.10 17.99
C ALA A 247 -34.75 6.49 17.97
N ARG A 248 -34.70 5.15 17.81
CA ARG A 248 -33.48 4.41 17.46
C ARG A 248 -32.95 4.95 16.12
N GLY A 249 -31.66 5.26 16.05
CA GLY A 249 -30.98 5.30 14.75
C GLY A 249 -29.89 6.35 14.61
N SER A 250 -28.68 5.86 14.37
CA SER A 250 -27.67 6.50 13.53
C SER A 250 -27.17 7.89 13.96
N ARG A 251 -26.02 7.91 14.63
CA ARG A 251 -25.12 9.08 14.67
C ARG A 251 -24.62 9.38 13.25
N ARG A 252 -25.45 9.98 12.39
CA ARG A 252 -25.01 10.44 11.07
C ARG A 252 -24.31 11.78 11.25
N SER A 253 -23.02 11.77 10.96
CA SER A 253 -22.17 12.95 10.88
C SER A 253 -22.76 13.93 9.86
N THR A 254 -23.30 15.06 10.32
CA THR A 254 -23.66 16.20 9.48
C THR A 254 -22.37 16.86 8.97
N ARG A 255 -21.75 16.29 7.94
CA ARG A 255 -20.67 16.96 7.22
C ARG A 255 -21.29 17.99 6.28
N ASN A 256 -20.78 19.22 6.33
CA ASN A 256 -21.14 20.27 5.37
C ASN A 256 -20.87 19.75 3.96
N ILE A 257 -21.94 19.59 3.16
CA ILE A 257 -21.85 19.11 1.79
C ILE A 257 -21.52 20.31 0.90
N ILE A 258 -20.40 20.21 0.20
CA ILE A 258 -19.92 21.23 -0.74
C ILE A 258 -20.07 20.64 -2.14
N ALA A 259 -20.68 21.39 -3.06
CA ALA A 259 -20.71 21.07 -4.49
C ALA A 259 -20.16 22.27 -5.26
N PHE A 260 -19.28 22.02 -6.24
CA PHE A 260 -18.61 23.07 -7.04
C PHE A 260 -17.91 24.15 -6.20
N GLY A 261 -17.34 23.76 -5.05
CA GLY A 261 -16.66 24.69 -4.14
C GLY A 261 -17.58 25.62 -3.35
N GLN A 262 -18.91 25.49 -3.47
CA GLN A 262 -19.89 26.24 -2.69
C GLN A 262 -20.66 25.33 -1.73
N LEU A 263 -20.96 25.86 -0.54
CA LEU A 263 -21.70 25.15 0.49
C LEU A 263 -23.17 25.09 0.08
N LEU A 264 -23.73 23.88 -0.02
CA LEU A 264 -25.11 23.71 -0.44
C LEU A 264 -26.07 24.22 0.66
N PRO A 265 -27.19 24.86 0.29
CA PRO A 265 -28.24 25.22 1.24
C PRO A 265 -28.73 23.97 1.99
N PRO A 266 -29.16 24.11 3.25
CA PRO A 266 -29.78 23.00 3.96
C PRO A 266 -31.03 22.55 3.19
N PHE A 267 -31.05 21.28 2.78
CA PHE A 267 -32.21 20.64 2.18
C PHE A 267 -32.66 19.48 3.05
N GLU A 268 -33.97 19.23 3.07
CA GLU A 268 -34.57 18.13 3.81
C GLU A 268 -34.27 16.82 3.08
N ILE A 269 -33.82 15.81 3.82
CA ILE A 269 -33.56 14.49 3.26
C ILE A 269 -34.91 13.81 3.05
N VAL A 270 -35.40 13.84 1.81
CA VAL A 270 -36.59 13.08 1.42
C VAL A 270 -36.14 11.66 1.07
N GLU A 271 -36.69 10.67 1.76
CA GLU A 271 -36.50 9.27 1.38
C GLU A 271 -37.19 9.02 0.03
N PHE A 272 -36.42 8.60 -0.97
CA PHE A 272 -36.94 8.38 -2.30
C PHE A 272 -37.66 7.03 -2.35
N GLU A 273 -38.98 7.05 -2.41
CA GLU A 273 -39.76 5.84 -2.69
C GLU A 273 -39.69 5.51 -4.18
N LEU A 274 -39.24 4.30 -4.50
CA LEU A 274 -39.23 3.82 -5.88
C LEU A 274 -40.68 3.66 -6.39
N PRO A 275 -40.99 4.10 -7.62
CA PRO A 275 -42.30 3.88 -8.21
C PRO A 275 -42.70 2.40 -8.22
N LYS A 276 -43.92 2.11 -7.74
CA LYS A 276 -44.42 0.72 -7.56
C LYS A 276 -44.33 -0.13 -8.83
N ALA A 277 -44.46 0.48 -10.01
CA ALA A 277 -44.31 -0.19 -11.31
C ALA A 277 -42.94 -0.88 -11.51
N TRP A 278 -41.89 -0.46 -10.81
CA TRP A 278 -40.56 -1.06 -10.88
C TRP A 278 -40.38 -2.26 -9.94
N LEU A 279 -41.28 -2.44 -8.97
CA LEU A 279 -41.27 -3.57 -8.05
C LEU A 279 -42.01 -4.78 -8.62
N GLU A 280 -42.93 -4.57 -9.57
CA GLU A 280 -43.80 -5.63 -10.13
C GLU A 280 -43.13 -6.49 -11.21
N ASN A 281 -42.05 -6.03 -11.84
CA ASN A 281 -41.31 -6.77 -12.88
C ASN A 281 -40.29 -7.79 -12.34
N LYS A 282 -40.51 -8.36 -11.14
CA LYS A 282 -39.59 -9.30 -10.50
C LYS A 282 -40.17 -10.68 -10.15
N ASN A 283 -41.30 -11.05 -10.77
CA ASN A 283 -41.81 -12.42 -10.73
C ASN A 283 -41.64 -13.12 -12.09
#